data_AF-A0A7S6RX54-F1
#
_entry.id   AF-A0A7S6RX54-F1
#
_cell.length_a   1.000
_cell.length_b   1.000
_cell.length_c   1.000
_cell.angle_alpha   90.00
_cell.angle_beta   90.00
_cell.angle_gamma   90.00
#
_symmetry.space_group_name_H-M   'P 1'
#
loop_
_entity.id
_entity.type
_entity.pdbx_description
1 polymer ?
#
loop_
_entity_poly.entity_id
_entity_poly.type
_entity_poly.pdbx_seq_one_letter_code
_entity_poly.pdbx_strand_id
1 'polypeptide(L)'
;MPLITLPYLVRVLGIEGFGLVNYALSFALYFSAVMQYGFTITAVRKIAQNRDNPEEIAVIYSETITATMLLIVASALVYFPMVLFVSDFYQHFWLYVFSFIFIFAQALFPLWFFRGIERMRQSAIISITSKLLMLSGMFILIKDESDYYLVPALNAAAMAGCAIFSAFWISSQYKVSYKIPSLKKIKDVYREGWDIFISQLAPNLYNNSAFFLLGVFAGPTAVGFFSAASKVIDVFNSAGMIVSNAFFPYLARNRNVIPKFHKLMLLMGLLLMILCFIFSDFITTILFADKGTGIAYYIKLMSCGILAYFMTLSFHHNGLVLAGKDRYVRLISVWVSVLFFLIGLGIVPVFGIYGAMIMLVGARIMMAVWGLFFYKKYAADTF
;
A
#
# COMPACT_ATOMS: atom_id res chain seq x y z
N MET A 1 -2.01 8.63 2.92
CA MET A 1 -2.49 9.88 3.58
C MET A 1 -3.89 9.65 4.10
N PRO A 2 -4.26 10.21 5.26
CA PRO A 2 -5.64 10.15 5.75
C PRO A 2 -6.60 10.82 4.77
N LEU A 3 -7.83 10.30 4.66
CA LEU A 3 -8.87 10.92 3.84
C LEU A 3 -9.17 12.35 4.29
N ILE A 4 -9.05 12.61 5.59
CA ILE A 4 -9.33 13.91 6.23
C ILE A 4 -8.41 15.02 5.66
N THR A 5 -7.18 14.69 5.27
CA THR A 5 -6.26 15.69 4.69
C THR A 5 -6.48 15.92 3.21
N LEU A 6 -7.22 15.04 2.53
CA LEU A 6 -7.38 15.10 1.08
C LEU A 6 -8.02 16.43 0.62
N PRO A 7 -9.17 16.88 1.17
CA PRO A 7 -9.77 18.17 0.79
C PRO A 7 -8.84 19.35 1.06
N TYR A 8 -8.20 19.35 2.22
CA TYR A 8 -7.31 20.41 2.65
C TYR A 8 -6.10 20.54 1.73
N LEU A 9 -5.41 19.44 1.47
CA LEU A 9 -4.20 19.43 0.64
C LEU A 9 -4.50 19.80 -0.80
N VAL A 10 -5.61 19.35 -1.40
CA VAL A 10 -5.98 19.75 -2.76
C VAL A 10 -6.35 21.23 -2.82
N ARG A 11 -7.01 21.76 -1.79
CA ARG A 11 -7.37 23.19 -1.73
C ARG A 11 -6.12 24.08 -1.61
N VAL A 12 -5.22 23.75 -0.69
CA VAL A 12 -4.05 24.56 -0.34
C VAL A 12 -2.90 24.39 -1.33
N LEU A 13 -2.58 23.16 -1.75
CA LEU A 13 -1.47 22.89 -2.67
C LEU A 13 -1.85 23.01 -4.16
N GLY A 14 -3.15 23.13 -4.44
CA GLY A 14 -3.66 22.95 -5.79
C GLY A 14 -3.56 21.49 -6.27
N ILE A 15 -4.15 21.23 -7.44
CA ILE A 15 -4.17 19.87 -8.01
C ILE A 15 -2.76 19.43 -8.46
N GLU A 16 -1.94 20.37 -8.94
CA GLU A 16 -0.59 20.11 -9.41
C GLU A 16 0.37 19.80 -8.24
N GLY A 17 0.39 20.63 -7.19
CA GLY A 17 1.22 20.39 -6.00
C GLY A 17 0.83 19.09 -5.29
N PHE A 18 -0.47 18.80 -5.20
CA PHE A 18 -0.94 17.50 -4.73
C PHE A 18 -0.46 16.35 -5.65
N GLY A 19 -0.50 16.56 -6.97
CA GLY A 19 0.01 15.63 -7.97
C GLY A 19 1.50 15.33 -7.82
N LEU A 20 2.35 16.37 -7.66
CA LEU A 20 3.78 16.26 -7.40
C LEU A 20 4.06 15.36 -6.20
N VAL A 21 3.34 15.57 -5.09
CA VAL A 21 3.53 14.77 -3.87
C VAL A 21 3.20 13.30 -4.12
N ASN A 22 2.07 12.99 -4.78
CA ASN A 22 1.72 11.60 -5.06
C ASN A 22 2.64 10.97 -6.12
N TYR A 23 3.17 11.77 -7.05
CA TYR A 23 4.15 11.32 -8.02
C TYR A 23 5.46 10.91 -7.33
N ALA A 24 6.05 11.79 -6.52
CA ALA A 24 7.26 11.49 -5.75
C ALA A 24 7.07 10.30 -4.79
N LEU A 25 5.91 10.22 -4.13
CA LEU A 25 5.57 9.06 -3.30
C LEU A 25 5.44 7.76 -4.11
N SER A 26 4.83 7.79 -5.29
CA SER A 26 4.71 6.59 -6.13
C SER A 26 6.07 6.03 -6.54
N PHE A 27 7.03 6.92 -6.83
CA PHE A 27 8.42 6.54 -7.08
C PHE A 27 9.08 5.93 -5.84
N ALA A 28 8.93 6.56 -4.67
CA ALA A 28 9.46 6.05 -3.41
C ALA A 28 8.85 4.68 -3.02
N LEU A 29 7.57 4.44 -3.31
CA LEU A 29 6.88 3.21 -2.90
C LEU A 29 7.44 1.92 -3.56
N TYR A 30 8.11 2.00 -4.71
CA TYR A 30 8.85 0.85 -5.25
C TYR A 30 9.94 0.36 -4.30
N PHE A 31 10.67 1.31 -3.70
CA PHE A 31 11.74 1.01 -2.76
C PHE A 31 11.18 0.56 -1.41
N SER A 32 10.00 1.05 -1.00
CA SER A 32 9.33 0.55 0.22
C SER A 32 9.06 -0.95 0.16
N ALA A 33 8.61 -1.46 -0.99
CA ALA A 33 8.38 -2.90 -1.18
C ALA A 33 9.68 -3.72 -1.07
N VAL A 34 10.78 -3.18 -1.60
CA VAL A 34 12.12 -3.78 -1.48
C VAL A 34 12.58 -3.78 -0.03
N MET A 35 12.55 -2.64 0.66
CA MET A 35 12.99 -2.50 2.05
C MET A 35 12.22 -3.42 3.01
N GLN A 36 10.94 -3.67 2.76
CA GLN A 36 10.13 -4.55 3.60
C GLN A 36 10.33 -6.05 3.31
N TYR A 37 10.78 -6.42 2.11
CA TYR A 37 11.23 -7.78 1.69
C TYR A 37 10.35 -8.99 2.09
N GLY A 38 9.11 -8.77 2.53
CA GLY A 38 8.25 -9.83 3.08
C GLY A 38 8.37 -10.10 4.60
N PHE A 39 9.14 -9.29 5.35
CA PHE A 39 9.30 -9.41 6.80
C PHE A 39 7.99 -9.31 7.57
N THR A 40 6.97 -8.68 6.98
CA THR A 40 5.61 -8.60 7.51
C THR A 40 4.93 -9.96 7.69
N ILE A 41 5.48 -11.03 7.09
CA ILE A 41 5.00 -12.41 7.24
C ILE A 41 6.08 -13.30 7.87
N THR A 42 7.31 -13.29 7.35
CA THR A 42 8.37 -14.19 7.82
C THR A 42 8.79 -13.91 9.27
N ALA A 43 9.04 -12.65 9.62
CA ALA A 43 9.44 -12.27 10.97
C ALA A 43 8.30 -12.46 11.98
N VAL A 44 7.05 -12.16 11.57
CA VAL A 44 5.85 -12.43 12.40
C VAL A 44 5.76 -13.91 12.77
N ARG A 45 5.94 -14.80 11.79
CA ARG A 45 5.90 -16.25 12.01
C ARG A 45 6.98 -16.72 12.98
N LYS A 46 8.23 -16.28 12.78
CA LYS A 46 9.36 -16.67 13.65
C LYS A 46 9.16 -16.20 15.09
N ILE A 47 8.69 -14.98 15.29
CA ILE A 47 8.42 -14.44 16.63
C ILE A 47 7.27 -15.18 17.29
N ALA A 48 6.17 -15.43 16.57
CA ALA A 48 5.03 -16.16 17.12
C ALA A 48 5.40 -17.59 17.56
N GLN A 49 6.29 -18.26 16.82
CA GLN A 49 6.80 -19.59 17.17
C GLN A 49 7.74 -19.60 18.38
N ASN A 50 8.42 -18.49 18.65
CA ASN A 50 9.42 -18.35 19.72
C ASN A 50 8.97 -17.36 20.80
N ARG A 51 7.65 -17.18 20.96
CA ARG A 51 7.06 -16.12 21.80
C ARG A 51 7.55 -16.16 23.26
N ASP A 52 7.79 -17.36 23.78
CA ASP A 52 8.19 -17.60 25.16
C ASP A 52 9.71 -17.55 25.36
N ASN A 53 10.49 -17.30 24.30
CA ASN A 53 11.94 -17.18 24.33
C ASN A 53 12.39 -15.75 23.97
N PRO A 54 12.58 -14.86 24.96
CA PRO A 54 13.01 -13.47 24.73
C PRO A 54 14.36 -13.34 24.02
N GLU A 55 15.28 -14.29 24.23
CA GLU A 55 16.59 -14.26 23.58
C GLU A 55 16.47 -14.52 22.07
N GLU A 56 15.66 -15.49 21.68
CA GLU A 56 15.40 -15.79 20.28
C GLU A 56 14.65 -14.64 19.59
N ILE A 57 13.68 -14.03 20.28
CA ILE A 57 12.99 -12.82 19.79
C ILE A 57 13.98 -11.67 19.54
N ALA A 58 14.95 -11.47 20.45
CA ALA A 58 15.98 -10.44 20.29
C ALA A 58 16.90 -10.72 19.08
N VAL A 59 17.22 -11.99 18.82
CA VAL A 59 17.98 -12.43 17.64
C VAL A 59 17.18 -12.15 16.36
N ILE A 60 15.92 -12.60 16.28
CA ILE A 60 15.04 -12.37 15.12
C ILE A 60 14.88 -10.86 14.86
N TYR A 61 14.73 -10.07 15.92
CA TYR A 61 14.63 -8.62 15.80
C TYR A 61 15.88 -8.01 15.19
N SER A 62 17.06 -8.38 15.71
CA SER A 62 18.35 -7.87 15.22
C SER A 62 18.63 -8.31 13.77
N GLU A 63 18.32 -9.56 13.43
CA GLU A 63 18.40 -10.10 12.08
C GLU A 63 17.53 -9.32 11.09
N THR A 64 16.27 -9.09 11.46
CA THR A 64 15.29 -8.42 10.59
C THR A 64 15.64 -6.94 10.40
N ILE A 65 16.02 -6.22 11.47
CA ILE A 65 16.42 -4.82 11.38
C ILE A 65 17.72 -4.66 10.58
N THR A 66 18.72 -5.54 10.78
CA THR A 66 19.96 -5.50 10.00
C THR A 66 19.71 -5.75 8.51
N ALA A 67 18.89 -6.75 8.19
CA ALA A 67 18.49 -7.02 6.81
C ALA A 67 17.74 -5.82 6.19
N THR A 68 16.81 -5.22 6.93
CA THR A 68 16.09 -4.01 6.49
C THR A 68 17.06 -2.86 6.22
N MET A 69 18.04 -2.61 7.10
CA MET A 69 19.05 -1.56 6.93
C MET A 69 19.92 -1.77 5.69
N LEU A 70 20.33 -3.00 5.39
CA LEU A 70 21.09 -3.30 4.17
C LEU A 70 20.28 -3.01 2.91
N LEU A 71 18.98 -3.34 2.90
CA LEU A 71 18.09 -3.03 1.79
C LEU A 71 17.79 -1.54 1.67
N ILE A 72 17.74 -0.81 2.78
CA ILE A 72 17.66 0.65 2.79
C ILE A 72 18.90 1.25 2.12
N VAL A 73 20.10 0.82 2.50
CA VAL A 73 21.35 1.31 1.90
C VAL A 73 21.39 0.98 0.40
N ALA A 74 21.08 -0.25 0.02
CA ALA A 74 20.99 -0.63 -1.39
C ALA A 74 19.95 0.21 -2.16
N SER A 75 18.80 0.49 -1.54
CA SER A 75 17.76 1.35 -2.12
C SER A 75 18.23 2.79 -2.28
N ALA A 76 18.94 3.35 -1.28
CA ALA A 76 19.50 4.70 -1.34
C ALA A 76 20.51 4.86 -2.47
N LEU A 77 21.38 3.85 -2.66
CA LEU A 77 22.39 3.82 -3.73
C LEU A 77 21.78 3.82 -5.14
N VAL A 78 20.51 3.43 -5.29
CA VAL A 78 19.79 3.50 -6.58
C VAL A 78 18.91 4.75 -6.65
N TYR A 79 18.21 5.08 -5.56
CA TYR A 79 17.26 6.19 -5.49
C TYR A 79 17.92 7.56 -5.69
N PHE A 80 18.98 7.87 -4.93
CA PHE A 80 19.58 9.20 -4.96
C PHE A 80 20.25 9.52 -6.30
N PRO A 81 20.98 8.60 -6.96
CA PRO A 81 21.46 8.85 -8.31
C PRO A 81 20.33 9.18 -9.29
N MET A 82 19.20 8.45 -9.24
CA MET A 82 18.05 8.78 -10.09
C MET A 82 17.53 10.20 -9.82
N VAL A 83 17.44 10.61 -8.55
CA VAL A 83 17.01 11.98 -8.18
C VAL A 83 18.00 13.05 -8.63
N LEU A 84 19.30 12.77 -8.61
CA LEU A 84 20.34 13.73 -8.99
C LEU A 84 20.51 13.87 -10.50
N PHE A 85 20.33 12.79 -11.26
CA PHE A 85 20.58 12.78 -12.71
C PHE A 85 19.32 13.03 -13.56
N VAL A 86 18.12 12.86 -13.01
CA VAL A 86 16.87 13.21 -13.70
C VAL A 86 16.49 14.65 -13.35
N SER A 87 16.51 15.54 -14.35
CA SER A 87 16.27 16.99 -14.18
C SER A 87 14.97 17.31 -13.46
N ASP A 88 13.90 16.61 -13.80
CA ASP A 88 12.57 16.84 -13.21
C ASP A 88 12.57 16.50 -11.71
N PHE A 89 13.33 15.48 -11.30
CA PHE A 89 13.44 15.07 -9.91
C PHE A 89 14.34 16.03 -9.13
N TYR A 90 15.42 16.48 -9.76
CA TYR A 90 16.34 17.43 -9.16
C TYR A 90 15.68 18.79 -8.89
N GLN A 91 14.79 19.25 -9.77
CA GLN A 91 14.02 20.47 -9.55
C GLN A 91 13.20 20.43 -8.25
N HIS A 92 12.70 19.24 -7.89
CA HIS A 92 11.94 19.01 -6.67
C HIS A 92 12.75 18.20 -5.64
N PHE A 93 14.08 18.39 -5.57
CA PHE A 93 15.00 17.58 -4.78
C PHE A 93 14.49 17.26 -3.37
N TRP A 94 14.12 18.28 -2.58
CA TRP A 94 13.67 18.08 -1.18
C TRP A 94 12.40 17.24 -1.07
N LEU A 95 11.49 17.33 -2.03
CA LEU A 95 10.30 16.49 -2.06
C LEU A 95 10.69 15.00 -2.13
N TYR A 96 11.60 14.65 -3.04
CA TYR A 96 12.09 13.29 -3.21
C TYR A 96 12.93 12.83 -2.00
N VAL A 97 13.78 13.69 -1.44
CA VAL A 97 14.52 13.37 -0.21
C VAL A 97 13.56 13.02 0.93
N PHE A 98 12.54 13.85 1.18
CA PHE A 98 11.58 13.56 2.24
C PHE A 98 10.70 12.36 1.95
N SER A 99 10.35 12.09 0.68
CA SER A 99 9.66 10.86 0.29
C SER A 99 10.50 9.62 0.57
N PHE A 100 11.82 9.67 0.36
CA PHE A 100 12.74 8.59 0.72
C PHE A 100 12.83 8.40 2.24
N ILE A 101 13.01 9.49 3.00
CA ILE A 101 13.08 9.41 4.47
C ILE A 101 11.76 8.83 5.03
N PHE A 102 10.62 9.16 4.42
CA PHE A 102 9.34 8.60 4.80
C PHE A 102 9.28 7.08 4.66
N ILE A 103 9.64 6.52 3.49
CA ILE A 103 9.65 5.06 3.28
C ILE A 103 10.72 4.36 4.12
N PHE A 104 11.86 5.01 4.35
CA PHE A 104 12.94 4.55 5.21
C PHE A 104 12.44 4.38 6.65
N ALA A 105 11.84 5.44 7.20
CA ALA A 105 11.29 5.41 8.55
C ALA A 105 10.13 4.43 8.68
N GLN A 106 9.31 4.29 7.63
CA GLN A 106 8.25 3.30 7.57
C GLN A 106 8.80 1.86 7.62
N ALA A 107 9.88 1.56 6.91
CA ALA A 107 10.52 0.24 6.92
C ALA A 107 11.11 -0.11 8.29
N LEU A 108 11.60 0.88 9.02
CA LEU A 108 12.11 0.72 10.38
C LEU A 108 11.05 0.60 11.47
N PHE A 109 9.79 0.97 11.20
CA PHE A 109 8.70 0.78 12.15
C PHE A 109 8.34 -0.71 12.25
N PRO A 110 8.64 -1.40 13.37
CA PRO A 110 8.63 -2.86 13.42
C PRO A 110 7.23 -3.41 13.70
N LEU A 111 6.27 -3.13 12.81
CA LEU A 111 4.89 -3.62 12.96
C LEU A 111 4.83 -5.15 13.00
N TRP A 112 5.75 -5.82 12.30
CA TRP A 112 5.93 -7.28 12.34
C TRP A 112 6.28 -7.79 13.74
N PHE A 113 7.04 -7.03 14.53
CA PHE A 113 7.37 -7.40 15.90
C PHE A 113 6.11 -7.43 16.76
N PHE A 114 5.37 -6.32 16.81
CA PHE A 114 4.13 -6.19 17.57
C PHE A 114 3.07 -7.21 17.16
N ARG A 115 2.99 -7.55 15.86
CA ARG A 115 2.14 -8.62 15.35
C ARG A 115 2.57 -9.98 15.91
N GLY A 116 3.86 -10.31 15.84
CA GLY A 116 4.39 -11.60 16.29
C GLY A 116 4.19 -11.88 17.78
N ILE A 117 4.27 -10.85 18.63
CA ILE A 117 4.03 -10.97 20.08
C ILE A 117 2.56 -10.74 20.49
N GLU A 118 1.66 -10.51 19.54
CA GLU A 118 0.24 -10.18 19.72
C GLU A 118 -0.04 -8.89 20.53
N ARG A 119 0.87 -7.92 20.47
CA ARG A 119 0.75 -6.62 21.14
C ARG A 119 0.42 -5.50 20.16
N MET A 120 -0.65 -5.71 19.38
CA MET A 120 -1.12 -4.78 18.35
C MET A 120 -1.67 -3.48 18.92
N ARG A 121 -2.15 -3.48 20.17
CA ARG A 121 -2.66 -2.27 20.82
C ARG A 121 -1.56 -1.22 20.98
N GLN A 122 -0.34 -1.63 21.29
CA GLN A 122 0.81 -0.74 21.51
C GLN A 122 1.22 -0.06 20.21
N SER A 123 1.37 -0.82 19.13
CA SER A 123 1.68 -0.25 17.81
C SER A 123 0.57 0.66 17.29
N ALA A 124 -0.70 0.32 17.57
CA ALA A 124 -1.83 1.17 17.24
C ALA A 124 -1.77 2.52 17.97
N ILE A 125 -1.52 2.53 19.28
CA ILE A 125 -1.40 3.78 20.06
C ILE A 125 -0.26 4.65 19.51
N ILE A 126 0.94 4.08 19.32
CA ILE A 126 2.10 4.80 18.77
C ILE A 126 1.78 5.40 17.38
N SER A 127 1.16 4.59 16.50
CA SER A 127 0.82 5.02 15.14
C SER A 127 -0.27 6.08 15.10
N ILE A 128 -1.31 5.95 15.92
CA ILE A 128 -2.41 6.92 16.00
C ILE A 128 -1.89 8.25 16.53
N THR A 129 -1.13 8.25 17.62
CA THR A 129 -0.54 9.48 18.18
C THR A 129 0.35 10.18 17.15
N SER A 130 1.23 9.43 16.47
CA SER A 130 2.10 10.01 15.43
C SER A 130 1.31 10.56 14.25
N LYS A 131 0.24 9.87 13.83
CA LYS A 131 -0.65 10.34 12.74
C LYS A 131 -1.46 11.57 13.14
N LEU A 132 -1.86 11.71 14.40
CA LEU A 132 -2.53 12.91 14.90
C LEU A 132 -1.57 14.10 14.93
N LEU A 133 -0.34 13.93 15.40
CA LEU A 133 0.68 14.97 15.35
C LEU A 133 1.00 15.40 13.91
N MET A 134 1.15 14.43 13.00
CA MET A 134 1.29 14.68 11.57
C MET A 134 0.11 15.49 11.01
N LEU A 135 -1.12 15.10 11.35
CA LEU A 135 -2.34 15.75 10.90
C LEU A 135 -2.37 17.21 11.35
N SER A 136 -2.12 17.46 12.63
CA SER A 136 -2.03 18.82 13.18
C SER A 136 -0.93 19.63 12.50
N GLY A 137 0.25 19.03 12.30
CA GLY A 137 1.35 19.67 11.57
C GLY A 137 0.97 20.07 10.14
N MET A 138 0.20 19.23 9.43
CA MET A 138 -0.25 19.54 8.07
C MET A 138 -1.15 20.79 8.05
N PHE A 139 -2.11 20.91 8.97
CA PHE A 139 -2.99 22.08 9.04
C PHE A 139 -2.29 23.35 9.51
N ILE A 140 -1.24 23.22 10.35
CA ILE A 140 -0.53 24.37 10.91
C ILE A 140 0.56 24.89 9.97
N LEU A 141 1.28 24.00 9.29
CA LEU A 141 2.50 24.36 8.56
C LEU A 141 2.30 24.50 7.05
N ILE A 142 1.34 23.79 6.46
CA ILE A 142 1.10 23.82 5.01
C ILE A 142 0.03 24.87 4.76
N LYS A 143 0.40 26.03 4.26
CA LYS A 143 -0.50 27.16 4.05
C LYS A 143 -0.53 27.65 2.60
N ASP A 144 0.52 27.34 1.84
CA ASP A 144 0.70 27.83 0.48
C ASP A 144 1.04 26.70 -0.50
N GLU A 145 0.87 26.97 -1.80
CA GLU A 145 1.13 26.00 -2.86
C GLU A 145 2.59 25.53 -2.92
N SER A 146 3.54 26.37 -2.45
CA SER A 146 4.96 26.04 -2.34
C SER A 146 5.30 25.02 -1.25
N ASP A 147 4.39 24.76 -0.32
CA ASP A 147 4.63 23.91 0.87
C ASP A 147 4.48 22.41 0.57
N TYR A 148 4.36 22.01 -0.70
CA TYR A 148 4.09 20.63 -1.10
C TYR A 148 5.11 19.62 -0.55
N TYR A 149 6.39 20.02 -0.41
CA TYR A 149 7.45 19.17 0.14
C TYR A 149 7.31 18.89 1.65
N LEU A 150 6.59 19.75 2.39
CA LEU A 150 6.31 19.54 3.82
C LEU A 150 5.40 18.34 4.03
N VAL A 151 4.60 17.95 3.03
CA VAL A 151 3.72 16.79 3.13
C VAL A 151 4.51 15.50 3.40
N PRO A 152 5.45 15.04 2.53
CA PRO A 152 6.27 13.89 2.87
C PRO A 152 7.21 14.14 4.05
N ALA A 153 7.65 15.38 4.32
CA ALA A 153 8.47 15.68 5.49
C ALA A 153 7.74 15.38 6.80
N LEU A 154 6.47 15.77 6.91
CA LEU A 154 5.63 15.48 8.07
C LEU A 154 5.28 14.00 8.16
N ASN A 155 5.02 13.33 7.03
CA ASN A 155 4.85 11.88 7.03
C ASN A 155 6.13 11.18 7.52
N ALA A 156 7.31 11.65 7.10
CA ALA A 156 8.61 11.13 7.50
C ALA A 156 8.85 11.32 9.00
N ALA A 157 8.62 12.53 9.52
CA ALA A 157 8.74 12.82 10.95
C ALA A 157 7.82 11.92 11.79
N ALA A 158 6.58 11.70 11.35
CA ALA A 158 5.63 10.84 12.05
C ALA A 158 6.04 9.36 12.03
N MET A 159 6.51 8.84 10.89
CA MET A 159 7.01 7.46 10.82
C MET A 159 8.33 7.29 11.59
N ALA A 160 9.20 8.29 11.59
CA ALA A 160 10.43 8.28 12.37
C ALA A 160 10.10 8.24 13.87
N GLY A 161 9.13 9.04 14.32
CA GLY A 161 8.56 8.93 15.66
C GLY A 161 8.07 7.52 15.96
N CYS A 162 7.28 6.91 15.06
CA CYS A 162 6.81 5.53 15.23
C CYS A 162 7.98 4.54 15.41
N ALA A 163 9.02 4.63 14.58
CA ALA A 163 10.18 3.75 14.64
C ALA A 163 10.97 3.94 15.94
N ILE A 164 11.26 5.20 16.32
CA ILE A 164 12.03 5.54 17.53
C ILE A 164 11.29 5.10 18.80
N PHE A 165 10.02 5.47 18.96
CA PHE A 165 9.22 5.08 20.13
C PHE A 165 9.04 3.57 20.23
N SER A 166 8.90 2.89 19.08
CA SER A 166 8.82 1.42 19.06
C SER A 166 10.14 0.78 19.48
N ALA A 167 11.27 1.26 18.97
CA ALA A 167 12.59 0.75 19.34
C ALA A 167 12.85 0.92 20.85
N PHE A 168 12.50 2.09 21.42
CA PHE A 168 12.61 2.34 22.86
C PHE A 168 11.70 1.42 23.69
N TRP A 169 10.44 1.24 23.26
CA TRP A 169 9.51 0.36 23.96
C TRP A 169 9.97 -1.11 23.92
N ILE A 170 10.46 -1.57 22.77
CA ILE A 170 10.96 -2.94 22.58
C ILE A 170 12.20 -3.18 23.44
N SER A 171 13.16 -2.26 23.43
CA SER A 171 14.39 -2.39 24.22
C SER A 171 14.11 -2.41 25.73
N SER A 172 13.17 -1.57 26.20
CA SER A 172 12.74 -1.54 27.60
C SER A 172 12.07 -2.84 28.06
N GLN A 173 11.22 -3.44 27.23
CA GLN A 173 10.39 -4.59 27.62
C GLN A 173 11.08 -5.93 27.42
N TYR A 174 11.88 -6.08 26.36
CA TYR A 174 12.45 -7.37 25.94
C TYR A 174 13.96 -7.47 26.15
N LYS A 175 14.59 -6.46 26.78
CA LYS A 175 16.05 -6.38 27.03
C LYS A 175 16.87 -6.79 25.79
N VAL A 176 16.40 -6.36 24.62
CA VAL A 176 17.02 -6.72 23.33
C VAL A 176 18.42 -6.11 23.31
N SER A 177 19.44 -6.91 23.62
CA SER A 177 20.82 -6.57 23.28
C SER A 177 20.95 -6.73 21.77
N TYR A 178 20.96 -5.61 21.05
CA TYR A 178 21.17 -5.65 19.61
C TYR A 178 22.54 -6.30 19.32
N LYS A 179 22.51 -7.46 18.69
CA LYS A 179 23.72 -8.20 18.28
C LYS A 179 23.78 -8.19 16.77
N ILE A 180 24.90 -7.72 16.23
CA ILE A 180 25.12 -7.74 14.78
C ILE A 180 25.08 -9.20 14.30
N PRO A 181 24.11 -9.59 13.47
CA PRO A 181 24.02 -10.95 12.96
C PRO A 181 25.15 -11.25 11.98
N SER A 182 25.53 -12.53 11.87
CA SER A 182 26.48 -12.96 10.84
C SER A 182 25.88 -12.83 9.44
N LEU A 183 26.73 -12.62 8.43
CA LEU A 183 26.31 -12.54 7.02
C LEU A 183 25.53 -13.78 6.56
N LYS A 184 25.87 -14.96 7.10
CA LYS A 184 25.14 -16.21 6.82
C LYS A 184 23.67 -16.11 7.25
N LYS A 185 23.41 -15.64 8.48
CA LYS A 185 22.05 -15.46 9.02
C LYS A 185 21.23 -14.47 8.19
N ILE A 186 21.86 -13.37 7.76
CA ILE A 186 21.21 -12.38 6.89
C ILE A 186 20.83 -13.00 5.54
N LYS A 187 21.74 -13.79 4.94
CA LYS A 187 21.45 -14.50 3.68
C LYS A 187 20.31 -15.50 3.84
N ASP A 188 20.24 -16.21 4.97
CA ASP A 188 19.15 -17.14 5.27
C ASP A 188 17.80 -16.41 5.41
N VAL A 189 17.78 -15.25 6.09
CA VAL A 189 16.60 -14.37 6.20
C VAL A 189 16.07 -13.96 4.82
N TYR A 190 16.96 -13.56 3.90
CA TYR A 190 16.54 -13.23 2.54
C TYR A 190 16.06 -14.45 1.75
N ARG A 191 16.76 -15.59 1.87
CA ARG A 191 16.35 -16.83 1.18
C ARG A 191 14.94 -17.26 1.58
N GLU A 192 14.62 -17.19 2.87
CA GLU A 192 13.29 -17.54 3.39
C GLU A 192 12.20 -16.53 3.01
N GLY A 193 12.56 -15.25 2.87
CA GLY A 193 11.63 -14.18 2.49
C GLY A 193 11.30 -14.09 1.01
N TRP A 194 12.11 -14.72 0.13
CA TRP A 194 12.06 -14.50 -1.32
C TRP A 194 10.67 -14.67 -1.96
N ASP A 195 10.00 -15.79 -1.68
CA ASP A 195 8.69 -16.07 -2.29
C ASP A 195 7.62 -15.06 -1.84
N ILE A 196 7.72 -14.60 -0.59
CA ILE A 196 6.82 -13.60 -0.03
C ILE A 196 7.15 -12.23 -0.62
N PHE A 197 8.44 -11.89 -0.75
CA PHE A 197 8.88 -10.67 -1.41
C PHE A 197 8.29 -10.56 -2.82
N ILE A 198 8.44 -11.58 -3.66
CA ILE A 198 7.89 -11.59 -5.02
C ILE A 198 6.37 -11.43 -4.99
N SER A 199 5.69 -12.10 -4.06
CA SER A 199 4.23 -12.02 -3.92
C SER A 199 3.74 -10.63 -3.46
N GLN A 200 4.53 -9.92 -2.66
CA GLN A 200 4.22 -8.55 -2.20
C GLN A 200 4.66 -7.48 -3.20
N LEU A 201 5.72 -7.73 -3.97
CA LEU A 201 6.21 -6.82 -5.01
C LEU A 201 5.23 -6.75 -6.18
N ALA A 202 4.67 -7.89 -6.58
CA ALA A 202 3.82 -7.97 -7.78
C ALA A 202 2.67 -6.94 -7.76
N PRO A 203 1.79 -6.86 -6.75
CA PRO A 203 0.71 -5.88 -6.77
C PRO A 203 1.14 -4.41 -6.87
N ASN A 204 2.37 -4.09 -6.47
CA ASN A 204 2.90 -2.72 -6.61
C ASN A 204 3.21 -2.36 -8.07
N LEU A 205 3.45 -3.36 -8.93
CA LEU A 205 3.76 -3.15 -10.35
C LEU A 205 2.61 -2.58 -11.16
N TYR A 206 1.35 -2.71 -10.74
CA TYR A 206 0.24 -2.00 -11.40
C TYR A 206 -0.29 -0.84 -10.55
N ASN A 207 -0.33 -0.98 -9.22
CA ASN A 207 -0.86 0.09 -8.35
C ASN A 207 0.03 1.34 -8.37
N ASN A 208 1.34 1.19 -8.07
CA ASN A 208 2.23 2.35 -7.96
C ASN A 208 2.67 2.84 -9.35
N SER A 209 2.84 1.92 -10.30
CA SER A 209 3.22 2.24 -11.66
C SER A 209 2.19 3.08 -12.40
N ALA A 210 0.89 2.91 -12.12
CA ALA A 210 -0.12 3.77 -12.73
C ALA A 210 0.12 5.25 -12.40
N PHE A 211 0.48 5.58 -11.16
CA PHE A 211 0.83 6.94 -10.75
C PHE A 211 2.18 7.38 -11.30
N PHE A 212 3.19 6.51 -11.23
CA PHE A 212 4.54 6.85 -11.65
C PHE A 212 4.64 7.07 -13.16
N LEU A 213 4.13 6.14 -13.97
CA LEU A 213 4.11 6.28 -15.43
C LEU A 213 3.28 7.49 -15.86
N LEU A 214 2.16 7.75 -15.20
CA LEU A 214 1.36 8.94 -15.48
C LEU A 214 2.13 10.22 -15.20
N GLY A 215 2.91 10.28 -14.12
CA GLY A 215 3.75 11.43 -13.81
C GLY A 215 4.87 11.62 -14.85
N VAL A 216 5.49 10.53 -15.30
CA VAL A 216 6.53 10.57 -16.35
C VAL A 216 5.98 11.09 -17.68
N PHE A 217 4.80 10.63 -18.10
CA PHE A 217 4.31 10.88 -19.47
C PHE A 217 3.25 12.00 -19.59
N ALA A 218 2.50 12.28 -18.53
CA ALA A 218 1.41 13.27 -18.54
C ALA A 218 1.56 14.38 -17.48
N GLY A 219 2.60 14.31 -16.66
CA GLY A 219 2.95 15.34 -15.69
C GLY A 219 2.14 15.33 -14.38
N PRO A 220 2.49 16.23 -13.44
CA PRO A 220 1.99 16.19 -12.06
C PRO A 220 0.50 16.49 -11.96
N THR A 221 -0.02 17.43 -12.75
CA THR A 221 -1.45 17.77 -12.78
C THR A 221 -2.32 16.55 -13.07
N ALA A 222 -1.92 15.73 -14.05
CA ALA A 222 -2.62 14.50 -14.38
C ALA A 222 -2.60 13.50 -13.21
N VAL A 223 -1.44 13.36 -12.54
CA VAL A 223 -1.31 12.56 -11.31
C VAL A 223 -2.20 13.09 -10.19
N GLY A 224 -2.37 14.41 -10.08
CA GLY A 224 -3.25 15.05 -9.11
C GLY A 224 -4.71 14.61 -9.26
N PHE A 225 -5.26 14.75 -10.48
CA PHE A 225 -6.61 14.29 -10.81
C PHE A 225 -6.79 12.78 -10.56
N PHE A 226 -5.84 11.97 -11.04
CA PHE A 226 -5.89 10.52 -10.88
C PHE A 226 -5.77 10.09 -9.41
N SER A 227 -4.93 10.77 -8.61
CA SER A 227 -4.77 10.52 -7.18
C SER A 227 -5.99 10.91 -6.36
N ALA A 228 -6.65 12.01 -6.71
CA ALA A 228 -7.88 12.42 -6.06
C ALA A 228 -9.00 11.39 -6.31
N ALA A 229 -9.20 11.00 -7.58
CA ALA A 229 -10.18 9.99 -7.95
C ALA A 229 -9.87 8.63 -7.29
N SER A 230 -8.63 8.15 -7.38
CA SER A 230 -8.21 6.86 -6.81
C SER A 230 -8.42 6.80 -5.30
N LYS A 231 -8.13 7.89 -4.55
CA LYS A 231 -8.35 7.93 -3.11
C LYS A 231 -9.82 7.79 -2.74
N VAL A 232 -10.73 8.36 -3.51
CA VAL A 232 -12.17 8.15 -3.31
C VAL A 232 -12.52 6.68 -3.53
N ILE A 233 -12.06 6.07 -4.62
CA ILE A 233 -12.27 4.64 -4.90
C ILE A 233 -11.73 3.76 -3.76
N ASP A 234 -10.56 4.08 -3.23
CA ASP A 234 -9.93 3.30 -2.15
C ASP A 234 -10.71 3.38 -0.83
N VAL A 235 -11.48 4.45 -0.57
CA VAL A 235 -12.39 4.52 0.57
C VAL A 235 -13.49 3.45 0.45
N PHE A 236 -14.11 3.32 -0.72
CA PHE A 236 -15.11 2.27 -0.96
C PHE A 236 -14.50 0.87 -0.86
N ASN A 237 -13.29 0.69 -1.40
CA ASN A 237 -12.57 -0.58 -1.30
C ASN A 237 -12.23 -0.95 0.15
N SER A 238 -11.94 0.04 1.01
CA SER A 238 -11.61 -0.20 2.41
C SER A 238 -12.72 -0.91 3.17
N ALA A 239 -13.99 -0.64 2.85
CA ALA A 239 -15.14 -1.34 3.43
C ALA A 239 -15.09 -2.85 3.11
N GLY A 240 -14.77 -3.21 1.87
CA GLY A 240 -14.61 -4.60 1.46
C GLY A 240 -13.47 -5.29 2.20
N MET A 241 -12.34 -4.60 2.36
CA MET A 241 -11.19 -5.13 3.11
C MET A 241 -11.51 -5.36 4.59
N ILE A 242 -12.25 -4.44 5.23
CA ILE A 242 -12.68 -4.58 6.63
C ILE A 242 -13.56 -5.83 6.78
N VAL A 243 -14.57 -5.98 5.93
CA VAL A 243 -15.47 -7.16 5.97
C VAL A 243 -14.69 -8.44 5.69
N SER A 244 -13.83 -8.45 4.67
CA SER A 244 -12.95 -9.58 4.35
C SER A 244 -12.13 -10.03 5.56
N ASN A 245 -11.40 -9.10 6.20
CA ASN A 245 -10.53 -9.43 7.32
C ASN A 245 -11.31 -9.87 8.57
N ALA A 246 -12.48 -9.27 8.83
CA ALA A 246 -13.32 -9.65 9.97
C ALA A 246 -13.92 -11.06 9.80
N PHE A 247 -14.34 -11.40 8.59
CA PHE A 247 -14.95 -12.70 8.31
C PHE A 247 -13.94 -13.81 8.05
N PHE A 248 -12.70 -13.51 7.65
CA PHE A 248 -11.70 -14.51 7.29
C PHE A 248 -11.54 -15.64 8.34
N PRO A 249 -11.37 -15.36 9.66
CA PRO A 249 -11.25 -16.42 10.67
C PRO A 249 -12.52 -17.25 10.83
N TYR A 250 -13.70 -16.63 10.66
CA TYR A 250 -14.99 -17.30 10.74
C TYR A 250 -15.21 -18.25 9.55
N LEU A 251 -14.88 -17.79 8.34
CA LEU A 251 -14.95 -18.59 7.10
C LEU A 251 -13.99 -19.78 7.14
N ALA A 252 -12.81 -19.61 7.74
CA ALA A 252 -11.84 -20.70 7.90
C ALA A 252 -12.37 -21.87 8.75
N ARG A 253 -13.24 -21.57 9.74
CA ARG A 253 -13.88 -22.58 10.60
C ARG A 253 -15.20 -23.09 10.01
N ASN A 254 -15.95 -22.23 9.34
CA ASN A 254 -17.32 -22.51 8.87
C ASN A 254 -17.39 -22.47 7.34
N ARG A 255 -16.81 -23.48 6.69
CA ARG A 255 -16.68 -23.53 5.22
C ARG A 255 -18.02 -23.44 4.48
N ASN A 256 -19.09 -24.01 5.04
CA ASN A 256 -20.43 -24.03 4.43
C ASN A 256 -21.05 -22.63 4.23
N VAL A 257 -20.54 -21.59 4.90
CA VAL A 257 -21.05 -20.22 4.76
C VAL A 257 -20.33 -19.42 3.66
N ILE A 258 -19.26 -19.96 3.07
CA ILE A 258 -18.45 -19.30 2.05
C ILE A 258 -19.30 -18.87 0.82
N PRO A 259 -20.22 -19.69 0.28
CA PRO A 259 -21.10 -19.25 -0.81
C PRO A 259 -21.99 -18.06 -0.43
N LYS A 260 -22.50 -18.02 0.82
CA LYS A 260 -23.29 -16.89 1.33
C LYS A 260 -22.43 -15.63 1.45
N PHE A 261 -21.19 -15.78 1.90
CA PHE A 261 -20.21 -14.68 1.94
C PHE A 261 -19.90 -14.14 0.55
N HIS A 262 -19.71 -15.00 -0.46
CA HIS A 262 -19.51 -14.56 -1.84
C HIS A 262 -20.68 -13.74 -2.36
N LYS A 263 -21.92 -14.19 -2.10
CA LYS A 263 -23.13 -13.44 -2.45
C LYS A 263 -23.19 -12.07 -1.74
N LEU A 264 -22.87 -12.02 -0.45
CA LEU A 264 -22.81 -10.78 0.32
C LEU A 264 -21.80 -9.80 -0.27
N MET A 265 -20.56 -10.25 -0.54
CA MET A 265 -19.49 -9.42 -1.11
C MET A 265 -19.85 -8.88 -2.49
N LEU A 266 -20.50 -9.68 -3.34
CA LEU A 266 -20.98 -9.24 -4.66
C LEU A 266 -22.08 -8.18 -4.56
N LEU A 267 -23.08 -8.40 -3.70
CA LEU A 267 -24.17 -7.43 -3.49
C LEU A 267 -23.64 -6.11 -2.92
N MET A 268 -22.75 -6.19 -1.93
CA MET A 268 -22.12 -5.02 -1.34
C MET A 268 -21.23 -4.28 -2.33
N GLY A 269 -20.41 -5.00 -3.11
CA GLY A 269 -19.57 -4.42 -4.15
C GLY A 269 -20.39 -3.72 -5.24
N LEU A 270 -21.50 -4.34 -5.67
CA LEU A 270 -22.41 -3.76 -6.65
C LEU A 270 -23.11 -2.51 -6.10
N LEU A 271 -23.62 -2.56 -4.87
CA LEU A 271 -24.25 -1.43 -4.20
C LEU A 271 -23.27 -0.25 -4.08
N LEU A 272 -22.04 -0.51 -3.60
CA LEU A 272 -21.03 0.53 -3.42
C LEU A 272 -20.52 1.09 -4.75
N MET A 273 -20.43 0.28 -5.80
CA MET A 273 -20.14 0.74 -7.16
C MET A 273 -21.22 1.73 -7.63
N ILE A 274 -22.50 1.37 -7.50
CA ILE A 274 -23.63 2.22 -7.92
C ILE A 274 -23.67 3.51 -7.10
N LEU A 275 -23.51 3.42 -5.77
CA LEU A 275 -23.46 4.60 -4.90
C LEU A 275 -22.29 5.52 -5.26
N CYS A 276 -21.10 4.96 -5.49
CA CYS A 276 -19.93 5.75 -5.91
C CYS A 276 -20.18 6.45 -7.25
N PHE A 277 -20.78 5.76 -8.22
CA PHE A 277 -21.11 6.34 -9.52
C PHE A 277 -22.12 7.48 -9.41
N ILE A 278 -23.25 7.26 -8.75
CA ILE A 278 -24.34 8.24 -8.61
C ILE A 278 -23.90 9.46 -7.79
N PHE A 279 -23.22 9.25 -6.66
CA PHE A 279 -22.83 10.33 -5.75
C PHE A 279 -21.47 10.96 -6.08
N SER A 280 -20.82 10.57 -7.18
CA SER A 280 -19.49 11.09 -7.56
C SER A 280 -19.44 12.61 -7.64
N ASP A 281 -20.41 13.28 -8.28
CA ASP A 281 -20.44 14.75 -8.38
C ASP A 281 -20.62 15.43 -7.01
N PHE A 282 -21.46 14.85 -6.14
CA PHE A 282 -21.67 15.31 -4.78
C PHE A 282 -20.40 15.15 -3.92
N ILE A 283 -19.76 13.98 -4.01
CA ILE A 283 -18.49 13.68 -3.33
C ILE A 283 -17.41 14.68 -3.77
N THR A 284 -17.29 14.96 -5.06
CA THR A 284 -16.28 15.92 -5.53
C THR A 284 -16.57 17.34 -5.10
N THR A 285 -17.84 17.74 -5.06
CA THR A 285 -18.23 19.08 -4.60
C THR A 285 -17.84 19.27 -3.14
N ILE A 286 -18.09 18.28 -2.29
CA ILE A 286 -17.73 18.33 -0.87
C ILE A 286 -16.22 18.29 -0.66
N LEU A 287 -15.53 17.38 -1.36
CA LEU A 287 -14.11 17.13 -1.09
C LEU A 287 -13.17 18.10 -1.80
N PHE A 288 -13.53 18.60 -2.99
CA PHE A 288 -12.61 19.37 -3.84
C PHE A 288 -13.14 20.76 -4.21
N ALA A 289 -14.42 21.06 -3.95
CA ALA A 289 -15.07 22.31 -4.34
C ALA A 289 -14.80 22.64 -5.83
N ASP A 290 -14.56 23.91 -6.16
CA ASP A 290 -14.37 24.38 -7.54
C ASP A 290 -13.03 23.94 -8.18
N LYS A 291 -12.06 23.48 -7.38
CA LYS A 291 -10.75 22.98 -7.87
C LYS A 291 -10.84 21.55 -8.45
N GLY A 292 -12.04 20.95 -8.49
CA GLY A 292 -12.27 19.55 -8.83
C GLY A 292 -12.88 19.27 -10.20
N THR A 293 -12.97 20.25 -11.11
CA THR A 293 -13.54 20.07 -12.45
C THR A 293 -12.87 18.91 -13.19
N GLY A 294 -13.63 17.84 -13.46
CA GLY A 294 -13.15 16.62 -14.12
C GLY A 294 -12.86 15.44 -13.18
N ILE A 295 -12.66 15.65 -11.87
CA ILE A 295 -12.43 14.54 -10.91
C ILE A 295 -13.65 13.60 -10.87
N ALA A 296 -14.86 14.16 -10.91
CA ALA A 296 -16.10 13.38 -10.83
C ALA A 296 -16.20 12.39 -11.99
N TYR A 297 -15.80 12.83 -13.19
CA TYR A 297 -15.76 11.99 -14.38
C TYR A 297 -14.79 10.81 -14.22
N TYR A 298 -13.59 11.04 -13.69
CA TYR A 298 -12.63 9.97 -13.41
C TYR A 298 -13.13 9.00 -12.33
N ILE A 299 -13.80 9.50 -11.27
CA ILE A 299 -14.44 8.64 -10.26
C ILE A 299 -15.51 7.75 -10.90
N LYS A 300 -16.39 8.32 -11.74
CA LYS A 300 -17.43 7.55 -12.45
C LYS A 300 -16.82 6.42 -13.27
N LEU A 301 -15.79 6.70 -14.07
CA LEU A 301 -15.11 5.69 -14.88
C LEU A 301 -14.45 4.60 -14.03
N MET A 302 -13.79 4.97 -12.93
CA MET A 302 -13.07 4.03 -12.08
C MET A 302 -13.98 3.24 -11.12
N SER A 303 -15.22 3.67 -10.92
CA SER A 303 -16.18 3.05 -10.00
C SER A 303 -16.41 1.56 -10.28
N CYS A 304 -16.37 1.13 -11.54
CA CYS A 304 -16.50 -0.28 -11.91
C CYS A 304 -15.39 -1.16 -11.30
N GLY A 305 -14.23 -0.57 -10.99
CA GLY A 305 -13.13 -1.21 -10.28
C GLY A 305 -13.46 -1.60 -8.84
N ILE A 306 -14.50 -1.01 -8.23
CA ILE A 306 -14.97 -1.35 -6.88
C ILE A 306 -15.55 -2.77 -6.89
N LEU A 307 -16.50 -3.06 -7.78
CA LEU A 307 -17.07 -4.40 -7.88
C LEU A 307 -15.98 -5.47 -8.14
N ALA A 308 -15.05 -5.16 -9.05
CA ALA A 308 -13.91 -6.03 -9.32
C ALA A 308 -13.07 -6.28 -8.06
N TYR A 309 -12.78 -5.24 -7.26
CA TYR A 309 -12.03 -5.39 -6.02
C TYR A 309 -12.76 -6.29 -5.01
N PHE A 310 -14.07 -6.14 -4.85
CA PHE A 310 -14.88 -7.00 -3.98
C PHE A 310 -14.90 -8.45 -4.47
N MET A 311 -14.95 -8.68 -5.79
CA MET A 311 -14.81 -10.00 -6.38
C MET A 311 -13.42 -10.61 -6.12
N THR A 312 -12.35 -9.81 -6.22
CA THR A 312 -10.99 -10.25 -5.87
C THR A 312 -10.92 -10.66 -4.39
N LEU A 313 -11.44 -9.85 -3.47
CA LEU A 313 -11.48 -10.22 -2.05
C LEU A 313 -12.28 -11.51 -1.82
N SER A 314 -13.40 -11.66 -2.52
CA SER A 314 -14.30 -12.80 -2.41
C SER A 314 -13.64 -14.10 -2.92
N PHE A 315 -13.35 -14.19 -4.22
CA PHE A 315 -12.95 -15.45 -4.87
C PHE A 315 -11.45 -15.69 -4.82
N HIS A 316 -10.63 -14.65 -5.02
CA HIS A 316 -9.18 -14.77 -5.07
C HIS A 316 -8.57 -14.79 -3.66
N HIS A 317 -8.88 -13.81 -2.81
CA HIS A 317 -8.26 -13.71 -1.49
C HIS A 317 -8.89 -14.67 -0.46
N ASN A 318 -10.21 -14.64 -0.26
CA ASN A 318 -10.84 -15.57 0.70
C ASN A 318 -11.04 -16.95 0.09
N GLY A 319 -11.63 -17.05 -1.10
CA GLY A 319 -12.00 -18.34 -1.72
C GLY A 319 -10.80 -19.28 -1.94
N LEU A 320 -9.82 -18.86 -2.74
CA LEU A 320 -8.66 -19.72 -3.06
C LEU A 320 -7.74 -19.95 -1.85
N VAL A 321 -7.50 -18.95 -0.99
CA VAL A 321 -6.63 -19.14 0.19
C VAL A 321 -7.26 -20.12 1.17
N LEU A 322 -8.56 -19.99 1.48
CA LEU A 322 -9.24 -20.92 2.39
C LEU A 322 -9.32 -22.34 1.81
N ALA A 323 -9.27 -22.49 0.49
CA ALA A 323 -9.18 -23.78 -0.20
C ALA A 323 -7.75 -24.35 -0.27
N GLY A 324 -6.75 -23.67 0.32
CA GLY A 324 -5.34 -24.09 0.30
C GLY A 324 -4.71 -23.98 -1.09
N LYS A 325 -5.21 -23.08 -1.94
CA LYS A 325 -4.81 -22.91 -3.35
C LYS A 325 -3.84 -21.73 -3.54
N ASP A 326 -2.91 -21.53 -2.60
CA ASP A 326 -1.95 -20.41 -2.58
C ASP A 326 -1.12 -20.28 -3.86
N ARG A 327 -0.83 -21.41 -4.53
CA ARG A 327 -0.15 -21.41 -5.83
C ARG A 327 -0.89 -20.57 -6.87
N TYR A 328 -2.21 -20.70 -6.94
CA TYR A 328 -3.03 -19.96 -7.91
C TYR A 328 -3.19 -18.50 -7.51
N VAL A 329 -3.32 -18.22 -6.21
CA VAL A 329 -3.32 -16.85 -5.69
C VAL A 329 -2.05 -16.12 -6.10
N ARG A 330 -0.88 -16.73 -5.90
CA ARG A 330 0.41 -16.17 -6.34
C ARG A 330 0.49 -16.04 -7.85
N LEU A 331 0.11 -17.10 -8.59
CA LEU A 331 0.14 -17.11 -10.07
C LEU A 331 -0.65 -15.94 -10.65
N ILE A 332 -1.93 -15.80 -10.27
CA ILE A 332 -2.81 -14.73 -10.75
C ILE A 332 -2.22 -13.37 -10.37
N SER A 333 -1.77 -13.20 -9.12
CA SER A 333 -1.24 -11.92 -8.65
C SER A 333 -0.01 -11.48 -9.43
N VAL A 334 0.94 -12.38 -9.68
CA VAL A 334 2.17 -12.08 -10.44
C VAL A 334 1.85 -11.82 -11.91
N TRP A 335 1.12 -12.73 -12.57
CA TRP A 335 0.84 -12.59 -14.01
C TRP A 335 0.03 -11.35 -14.33
N VAL A 336 -1.05 -11.08 -13.59
CA VAL A 336 -1.86 -9.90 -13.85
C VAL A 336 -1.06 -8.63 -13.59
N SER A 337 -0.23 -8.60 -12.54
CA SER A 337 0.58 -7.42 -12.24
C SER A 337 1.64 -7.13 -13.30
N VAL A 338 2.36 -8.16 -13.76
CA VAL A 338 3.37 -8.02 -14.81
C VAL A 338 2.70 -7.65 -16.15
N LEU A 339 1.60 -8.31 -16.50
CA LEU A 339 0.87 -8.04 -17.74
C LEU A 339 0.39 -6.57 -17.78
N PHE A 340 -0.28 -6.10 -16.73
CA PHE A 340 -0.77 -4.72 -16.70
C PHE A 340 0.34 -3.70 -16.54
N PHE A 341 1.47 -4.05 -15.92
CA PHE A 341 2.67 -3.22 -15.98
C PHE A 341 3.15 -3.01 -17.42
N LEU A 342 3.33 -4.09 -18.17
CA LEU A 342 3.79 -4.04 -19.57
C LEU A 342 2.78 -3.35 -20.48
N ILE A 343 1.48 -3.62 -20.33
CA ILE A 343 0.43 -2.90 -21.06
C ILE A 343 0.50 -1.41 -20.71
N GLY A 344 0.65 -1.07 -19.43
CA GLY A 344 0.77 0.29 -18.93
C GLY A 344 1.91 1.08 -19.58
N LEU A 345 3.08 0.45 -19.79
CA LEU A 345 4.20 1.07 -20.50
C LEU A 345 3.85 1.50 -21.93
N GLY A 346 2.92 0.80 -22.60
CA GLY A 346 2.46 1.17 -23.94
C GLY A 346 1.28 2.14 -23.93
N ILE A 347 0.29 1.93 -23.06
CA ILE A 347 -0.97 2.70 -23.11
C ILE A 347 -0.91 4.02 -22.35
N VAL A 348 -0.11 4.13 -21.28
CA VAL A 348 -0.03 5.37 -20.49
C VAL A 348 0.59 6.53 -21.29
N PRO A 349 1.67 6.34 -22.08
CA PRO A 349 2.20 7.40 -22.92
C PRO A 349 1.19 7.93 -23.95
N VAL A 350 0.34 7.05 -24.50
CA VAL A 350 -0.59 7.40 -25.58
C VAL A 350 -1.90 7.98 -25.05
N PHE A 351 -2.43 7.42 -23.97
CA PHE A 351 -3.76 7.75 -23.44
C PHE A 351 -3.73 8.53 -22.12
N GLY A 352 -2.55 8.84 -21.57
CA GLY A 352 -2.38 9.61 -20.33
C GLY A 352 -3.17 9.03 -19.15
N ILE A 353 -4.03 9.85 -18.53
CA ILE A 353 -4.88 9.45 -17.38
C ILE A 353 -5.74 8.23 -17.72
N TYR A 354 -6.29 8.16 -18.93
CA TYR A 354 -7.11 7.02 -19.35
C TYR A 354 -6.30 5.72 -19.41
N GLY A 355 -5.05 5.79 -19.87
CA GLY A 355 -4.12 4.67 -19.82
C GLY A 355 -3.85 4.20 -18.39
N ALA A 356 -3.63 5.13 -17.45
CA ALA A 356 -3.43 4.81 -16.05
C ALA A 356 -4.68 4.19 -15.38
N MET A 357 -5.88 4.68 -15.74
CA MET A 357 -7.15 4.09 -15.30
C MET A 357 -7.33 2.67 -15.82
N ILE A 358 -7.08 2.44 -17.12
CA ILE A 358 -7.15 1.09 -17.72
C ILE A 358 -6.14 0.16 -17.04
N MET A 359 -4.93 0.65 -16.77
CA MET A 359 -3.91 -0.11 -16.07
C MET A 359 -4.38 -0.58 -14.69
N LEU A 360 -4.91 0.35 -13.87
CA LEU A 360 -5.33 0.06 -12.50
C LEU A 360 -6.64 -0.76 -12.43
N VAL A 361 -7.68 -0.31 -13.13
CA VAL A 361 -9.01 -0.93 -13.11
C VAL A 361 -8.99 -2.24 -13.87
N GLY A 362 -8.31 -2.29 -15.01
CA GLY A 362 -8.16 -3.51 -15.80
C GLY A 362 -7.44 -4.60 -15.02
N ALA A 363 -6.37 -4.27 -14.26
CA ALA A 363 -5.70 -5.24 -13.39
C ALA A 363 -6.66 -5.81 -12.33
N ARG A 364 -7.51 -4.96 -11.72
CA ARG A 364 -8.53 -5.40 -10.75
C ARG A 364 -9.57 -6.32 -11.37
N ILE A 365 -10.10 -5.95 -12.55
CA ILE A 365 -11.07 -6.79 -13.29
C ILE A 365 -10.44 -8.14 -13.65
N MET A 366 -9.20 -8.13 -14.16
CA MET A 366 -8.51 -9.34 -14.55
C MET A 366 -8.25 -10.25 -13.34
N MET A 367 -7.82 -9.71 -12.19
CA MET A 367 -7.70 -10.48 -10.95
C MET A 367 -9.04 -11.06 -10.50
N ALA A 368 -10.13 -10.30 -10.59
CA ALA A 368 -11.48 -10.77 -10.25
C ALA A 368 -11.94 -11.94 -11.13
N VAL A 369 -11.77 -11.81 -12.45
CA VAL A 369 -12.18 -12.82 -13.44
C VAL A 369 -11.37 -14.10 -13.27
N TRP A 370 -10.05 -14.01 -13.21
CA TRP A 370 -9.21 -15.19 -13.00
C TRP A 370 -9.40 -15.81 -11.63
N GLY A 371 -9.58 -14.99 -10.58
CA GLY A 371 -9.93 -15.46 -9.24
C GLY A 371 -11.20 -16.31 -9.24
N LEU A 372 -12.26 -15.83 -9.89
CA LEU A 372 -13.51 -16.57 -10.05
C LEU A 372 -13.33 -17.85 -10.86
N PHE A 373 -12.60 -17.79 -11.98
CA PHE A 373 -12.35 -18.94 -12.84
C PHE A 373 -11.64 -20.07 -12.10
N PHE A 374 -10.51 -19.77 -11.44
CA PHE A 374 -9.76 -20.77 -10.67
C PHE A 374 -10.52 -21.24 -9.43
N TYR A 375 -11.30 -20.36 -8.80
CA TYR A 375 -12.17 -20.75 -7.69
C TYR A 375 -13.19 -21.80 -8.13
N LYS A 376 -13.94 -21.54 -9.21
CA LYS A 376 -14.92 -22.49 -9.75
C LYS A 376 -14.28 -23.81 -10.15
N LYS A 377 -13.09 -23.78 -10.76
CA LYS A 377 -12.43 -24.98 -11.28
C LYS A 377 -11.77 -25.86 -10.21
N TYR A 378 -11.30 -25.27 -9.10
CA TYR A 378 -10.43 -25.99 -8.16
C TYR A 378 -10.79 -25.87 -6.68
N ALA A 379 -11.76 -25.01 -6.32
CA ALA A 379 -12.10 -24.72 -4.93
C ALA A 379 -13.60 -24.80 -4.62
N ALA A 380 -14.48 -24.63 -5.62
CA ALA A 380 -15.92 -24.64 -5.40
C ALA A 380 -16.40 -25.95 -4.77
N ASP A 381 -15.89 -27.10 -5.21
CA ASP A 381 -16.27 -28.41 -4.66
C ASP A 381 -15.62 -28.72 -3.29
N THR A 382 -14.76 -27.83 -2.80
CA THR A 382 -14.08 -27.98 -1.49
C THR A 382 -14.94 -27.43 -0.34
N PHE A 383 -16.05 -26.76 -0.65
CA PHE A 383 -16.93 -26.05 0.27
C PHE A 383 -18.39 -26.42 -0.01
#